data_AF-A0A4R2H8K0-F1
#
_entry.id   AF-A0A4R2H8K0-F1
#
_cell.length_a   1.000
_cell.length_b   1.000
_cell.length_c   1.000
_cell.angle_alpha   90.00
_cell.angle_beta   90.00
_cell.angle_gamma   90.00
#
_symmetry.space_group_name_H-M   'P 1'
#
loop_
_entity.id
_entity.type
_entity.pdbx_description
1 polymer ?
#
loop_
_entity_poly.entity_id
_entity_poly.type
_entity_poly.pdbx_seq_one_letter_code
_entity_poly.pdbx_strand_id
1 'polypeptide(L)'
;MKVFIYERTFFKLILTFLMTFISFIAFAQIAVKGKVLDEKGLGMPDVNVLLKGTTTGVKTDAAGNYNITAPNPQATLVFSYLSYVTQEIVVNQRTTINVSLTAQDNTLDQVVVVGYGAQKRATITGAVSDIKSDALMRTPAVTTSGALVGKIQGVNTRQTDARPGGTTGLQIRNLGEPLYVIDGVPSDAGQFNNLGQNDIESISILKDASAAIYGLRAANGVVLVTTKKGRSNQPTTINVSSYYGLQNFTRMPKPANAGDYVQALAESDQNLNRTSIWTRELLNK
;
A
#
# COMPACT_ATOMS: atom_id res chain seq x y z
N MET A 1 37.21 -52.47 -59.48
CA MET A 1 36.03 -51.58 -59.45
C MET A 1 34.91 -52.00 -58.48
N LYS A 2 34.85 -53.24 -57.97
CA LYS A 2 33.81 -53.69 -57.01
C LYS A 2 34.01 -53.26 -55.55
N VAL A 3 35.25 -53.01 -55.10
CA VAL A 3 35.56 -52.61 -53.71
C VAL A 3 35.06 -51.18 -53.39
N PHE A 4 35.14 -50.27 -54.35
CA PHE A 4 34.73 -48.86 -54.18
C PHE A 4 33.20 -48.67 -54.06
N ILE A 5 32.42 -49.63 -54.54
CA ILE A 5 30.95 -49.61 -54.45
C ILE A 5 30.50 -50.02 -53.05
N TYR A 6 31.20 -50.99 -52.43
CA TYR A 6 30.85 -51.53 -51.11
C TYR A 6 31.03 -50.50 -49.99
N GLU A 7 32.09 -49.68 -50.04
CA GLU A 7 32.30 -48.62 -49.04
C GLU A 7 31.24 -47.51 -49.12
N ARG A 8 30.82 -47.13 -50.33
CA ARG A 8 29.77 -46.11 -50.50
C ARG A 8 28.39 -46.63 -50.09
N THR A 9 28.09 -47.92 -50.26
CA THR A 9 26.84 -48.51 -49.76
C THR A 9 26.84 -48.73 -48.25
N PHE A 10 27.99 -49.10 -47.67
CA PHE A 10 28.14 -49.27 -46.22
C PHE A 10 28.03 -47.94 -45.47
N PHE A 11 28.65 -46.88 -45.99
CA PHE A 11 28.53 -45.53 -45.42
C PHE A 11 27.09 -44.98 -45.50
N LYS A 12 26.38 -45.24 -46.61
CA LYS A 12 24.96 -44.87 -46.73
C LYS A 12 24.07 -45.63 -45.74
N LEU A 13 24.33 -46.93 -45.51
CA LEU A 13 23.58 -47.74 -44.55
C LEU A 13 23.79 -47.25 -43.10
N ILE A 14 25.03 -46.89 -42.74
CA ILE A 14 25.36 -46.27 -41.44
C ILE A 14 24.67 -44.92 -41.27
N LEU A 15 24.64 -44.09 -42.31
CA LEU A 15 24.00 -42.77 -42.26
C LEU A 15 22.47 -42.90 -42.11
N THR A 16 21.84 -43.87 -42.78
CA THR A 16 20.40 -44.14 -42.64
C THR A 16 20.07 -44.70 -41.25
N PHE A 17 20.92 -45.56 -40.67
CA PHE A 17 20.76 -46.07 -39.31
C PHE A 17 20.97 -44.99 -38.24
N LEU A 18 21.86 -44.02 -38.49
CA LEU A 18 22.07 -42.86 -37.63
C LEU A 18 20.87 -41.89 -37.67
N MET A 19 20.28 -41.68 -38.85
CA MET A 19 19.08 -40.86 -39.04
C MET A 19 17.83 -41.45 -38.37
N THR A 20 17.69 -42.79 -38.32
CA THR A 20 16.58 -43.44 -37.59
C THR A 20 16.73 -43.38 -36.07
N PHE A 21 17.96 -43.31 -35.55
CA PHE A 21 18.20 -43.16 -34.10
C PHE A 21 17.89 -41.73 -33.59
N ILE A 22 18.08 -40.71 -34.43
CA ILE A 22 17.76 -39.31 -34.08
C ILE A 22 16.25 -39.07 -33.97
N SER A 23 15.41 -39.80 -34.72
CA SER A 23 13.94 -39.72 -34.60
C SER A 23 13.38 -40.34 -33.32
N PHE A 24 14.17 -41.08 -32.53
CA PHE A 24 13.71 -41.69 -31.28
C PHE A 24 13.78 -40.75 -30.07
N ILE A 25 14.28 -39.51 -30.23
CA ILE A 25 14.28 -38.47 -29.18
C ILE A 25 13.10 -37.50 -29.38
N ALA A 26 11.93 -38.03 -29.75
CA ALA A 26 10.70 -37.28 -29.62
C ALA A 26 10.39 -37.14 -28.12
N PHE A 27 10.61 -35.95 -27.56
CA PHE A 27 10.16 -35.61 -26.21
C PHE A 27 8.66 -35.86 -26.12
N ALA A 28 8.26 -36.93 -25.44
CA ALA A 28 6.87 -37.28 -25.25
C ALA A 28 6.21 -36.20 -24.38
N GLN A 29 5.37 -35.36 -24.98
CA GLN A 29 4.51 -34.44 -24.25
C GLN A 29 3.48 -35.27 -23.47
N ILE A 30 3.41 -35.07 -22.16
CA ILE A 30 2.51 -35.81 -21.28
C ILE A 30 1.26 -34.96 -21.09
N ALA A 31 0.11 -35.43 -21.57
CA ALA A 31 -1.17 -34.81 -21.27
C ALA A 31 -1.56 -35.13 -19.81
N VAL A 32 -1.61 -34.10 -18.97
CA VAL A 32 -2.01 -34.18 -17.57
C VAL A 32 -3.43 -33.64 -17.46
N LYS A 33 -4.33 -34.50 -16.98
CA LYS A 33 -5.72 -34.14 -16.68
C LYS A 33 -5.92 -34.12 -15.17
N GLY A 34 -6.95 -33.43 -14.71
CA GLY A 34 -7.18 -33.35 -13.28
C GLY A 34 -8.38 -32.52 -12.92
N LYS A 35 -8.67 -32.50 -11.62
CA LYS A 35 -9.74 -31.70 -11.03
C LYS A 35 -9.20 -30.87 -9.87
N VAL A 36 -9.57 -29.60 -9.85
CA VAL A 36 -9.29 -28.69 -8.73
C VAL A 36 -10.53 -28.58 -7.86
N LEU A 37 -10.35 -28.78 -6.56
CA LEU A 37 -11.40 -28.83 -5.54
C LEU A 37 -11.15 -27.77 -4.47
N ASP A 38 -12.23 -27.28 -3.86
CA ASP A 38 -12.24 -26.50 -2.62
C ASP A 38 -12.05 -27.44 -1.40
N GLU A 39 -11.78 -26.88 -0.22
CA GLU A 39 -11.79 -27.53 1.09
C GLU A 39 -13.09 -28.30 1.36
N LYS A 40 -14.21 -27.86 0.77
CA LYS A 40 -15.51 -28.54 0.84
C LYS A 40 -15.69 -29.67 -0.19
N GLY A 41 -14.67 -29.97 -1.00
CA GLY A 41 -14.72 -30.99 -2.04
C GLY A 41 -15.52 -30.61 -3.29
N LEU A 42 -15.88 -29.33 -3.45
CA LEU A 42 -16.58 -28.80 -4.62
C LEU A 42 -15.58 -28.43 -5.72
N GLY A 43 -15.93 -28.67 -6.98
CA GLY A 43 -15.09 -28.29 -8.12
C GLY A 43 -14.94 -26.79 -8.27
N MET A 44 -13.71 -26.31 -8.45
CA MET A 44 -13.41 -24.87 -8.53
C MET A 44 -13.24 -24.39 -9.98
N PRO A 45 -14.13 -23.52 -10.49
CA PRO A 45 -13.99 -22.92 -11.81
C PRO A 45 -12.95 -21.80 -11.84
N ASP A 46 -12.42 -21.51 -13.04
CA ASP A 46 -11.51 -20.39 -13.31
C ASP A 46 -10.16 -20.40 -12.55
N VAL A 47 -9.75 -21.55 -12.01
CA VAL A 47 -8.42 -21.72 -11.43
C VAL A 47 -7.38 -21.70 -12.53
N ASN A 48 -6.34 -20.88 -12.36
CA ASN A 48 -5.26 -20.76 -13.33
C ASN A 48 -4.21 -21.85 -13.07
N VAL A 49 -4.05 -22.75 -14.03
CA VAL A 49 -3.08 -23.87 -14.02
C VAL A 49 -1.96 -23.55 -15.00
N LEU A 50 -0.79 -23.18 -14.49
CA LEU A 50 0.36 -22.76 -15.30
C LEU A 50 1.51 -23.77 -15.18
N LEU A 51 2.22 -24.02 -16.28
CA LEU A 51 3.49 -24.73 -16.24
C LEU A 51 4.60 -23.77 -15.77
N LYS A 52 5.24 -24.10 -14.64
CA LYS A 52 6.26 -23.27 -13.99
C LYS A 52 7.40 -22.93 -14.95
N GLY A 53 7.70 -21.64 -15.07
CA GLY A 53 8.76 -21.13 -15.95
C GLY A 53 8.35 -20.90 -17.41
N THR A 54 7.08 -21.13 -17.77
CA THR A 54 6.55 -20.86 -19.12
C THR A 54 5.27 -20.02 -19.06
N THR A 55 4.82 -19.53 -20.20
CA THR A 55 3.51 -18.87 -20.35
C THR A 55 2.38 -19.85 -20.70
N THR A 56 2.69 -21.15 -20.80
CA THR A 56 1.71 -22.18 -21.12
C THR A 56 0.86 -22.49 -19.90
N GLY A 57 -0.43 -22.19 -19.98
CA GLY A 57 -1.39 -22.48 -18.92
C GLY A 57 -2.81 -22.62 -19.46
N VAL A 58 -3.67 -23.20 -18.62
CA VAL A 58 -5.10 -23.41 -18.89
C VAL A 58 -5.90 -23.01 -17.66
N LYS A 59 -7.17 -22.67 -17.87
CA LYS A 59 -8.12 -22.44 -16.78
C LYS A 59 -8.99 -23.67 -16.55
N THR A 60 -9.42 -23.91 -15.32
CA THR A 60 -10.39 -24.96 -15.02
C THR A 60 -11.79 -24.62 -15.53
N ASP A 61 -12.55 -25.64 -15.93
CA ASP A 61 -13.95 -25.52 -16.38
C ASP A 61 -14.93 -25.31 -15.21
N ALA A 62 -16.24 -25.19 -15.52
CA ALA A 62 -17.30 -25.00 -14.53
C ALA A 62 -17.38 -26.11 -13.46
N ALA A 63 -16.87 -27.30 -13.76
CA ALA A 63 -16.83 -28.45 -12.85
C ALA A 63 -15.46 -28.59 -12.15
N GLY A 64 -14.48 -27.71 -12.45
CA GLY A 64 -13.13 -27.72 -11.90
C GLY A 64 -12.13 -28.60 -12.65
N ASN A 65 -12.47 -29.14 -13.82
CA ASN A 65 -11.55 -29.97 -14.59
C ASN A 65 -10.58 -29.14 -15.42
N TYR A 66 -9.37 -29.66 -15.63
CA TYR A 66 -8.38 -29.08 -16.51
C TYR A 66 -7.65 -30.16 -17.33
N ASN A 67 -7.05 -29.73 -18.44
CA ASN A 67 -6.18 -30.56 -19.28
C ASN A 67 -5.02 -29.72 -19.79
N ILE A 68 -3.79 -30.07 -19.42
CA ILE A 68 -2.58 -29.35 -19.80
C ILE A 68 -1.51 -30.34 -20.28
N THR A 69 -0.78 -29.99 -21.33
CA THR A 69 0.33 -30.78 -21.85
C THR A 69 1.64 -30.33 -21.20
N ALA A 70 2.27 -31.24 -20.46
CA ALA A 70 3.57 -31.01 -19.84
C ALA A 70 4.70 -31.50 -20.78
N PRO A 71 5.74 -30.68 -21.05
CA PRO A 71 6.81 -31.03 -21.97
C PRO A 71 7.80 -32.05 -21.40
N ASN A 72 7.86 -32.21 -20.07
CA ASN A 72 8.73 -33.16 -19.41
C ASN A 72 8.08 -33.79 -18.15
N PRO A 73 8.55 -34.96 -17.70
CA PRO A 73 8.06 -35.59 -16.47
C PRO A 73 8.34 -34.82 -15.18
N GLN A 74 9.35 -33.95 -15.20
CA GLN A 74 9.79 -33.12 -14.07
C GLN A 74 9.14 -31.72 -14.08
N ALA A 75 8.16 -31.50 -14.96
CA ALA A 75 7.36 -30.29 -15.03
C ALA A 75 6.67 -30.04 -13.68
N THR A 76 6.64 -28.78 -13.26
CA THR A 76 5.85 -28.35 -12.09
C THR A 76 4.65 -27.57 -12.58
N LEU A 77 3.46 -27.96 -12.14
CA LEU A 77 2.22 -27.23 -12.36
C LEU A 77 1.96 -26.32 -11.16
N VAL A 78 1.64 -25.06 -11.46
CA VAL A 78 1.33 -24.02 -10.48
C VAL A 78 -0.17 -23.73 -10.57
N PHE A 79 -0.87 -23.97 -9.47
CA PHE A 79 -2.30 -23.72 -9.34
C PHE A 79 -2.49 -22.42 -8.56
N SER A 80 -3.16 -21.46 -9.16
CA SER A 80 -3.39 -20.14 -8.56
C SER A 80 -4.84 -19.70 -8.74
N TYR A 81 -5.41 -19.16 -7.66
CA TYR A 81 -6.76 -18.60 -7.66
C TYR A 81 -6.85 -17.46 -6.66
N LEU A 82 -7.76 -16.52 -6.89
CA LEU A 82 -7.87 -15.32 -6.07
C LEU A 82 -8.26 -15.69 -4.63
N SER A 83 -7.47 -15.23 -3.65
CA SER A 83 -7.68 -15.52 -2.21
C SER A 83 -7.47 -16.99 -1.81
N TYR A 84 -6.67 -17.74 -2.56
CA TYR A 84 -6.25 -19.11 -2.22
C TYR A 84 -4.72 -19.21 -2.23
N VAL A 85 -4.20 -20.14 -1.44
CA VAL A 85 -2.76 -20.40 -1.39
C VAL A 85 -2.34 -21.05 -2.71
N THR A 86 -1.37 -20.43 -3.39
CA THR A 86 -0.75 -21.00 -4.60
C THR A 86 -0.10 -22.34 -4.27
N GLN A 87 -0.48 -23.40 -5.00
CA GLN A 87 0.11 -24.72 -4.83
C GLN A 87 0.95 -25.10 -6.05
N GLU A 88 2.12 -25.68 -5.79
CA GLU A 88 3.02 -26.20 -6.82
C GLU A 88 3.11 -27.71 -6.72
N ILE A 89 2.85 -28.41 -7.83
CA ILE A 89 2.85 -29.87 -7.86
C ILE A 89 3.67 -30.36 -9.05
N VAL A 90 4.65 -31.21 -8.77
CA VAL A 90 5.46 -31.87 -9.81
C VAL A 90 4.64 -32.98 -10.47
N VAL A 91 4.67 -33.03 -11.81
CA VAL A 91 3.92 -34.00 -12.62
C VAL A 91 4.35 -35.43 -12.27
N ASN A 92 5.66 -35.71 -12.17
CA ASN A 92 6.22 -37.01 -11.79
C ASN A 92 5.64 -38.19 -12.59
N GLN A 93 5.51 -38.04 -13.91
CA GLN A 93 4.91 -39.03 -14.82
C GLN A 93 3.42 -39.35 -14.56
N ARG A 94 2.73 -38.58 -13.71
CA ARG A 94 1.30 -38.78 -13.46
C ARG A 94 0.48 -38.16 -14.58
N THR A 95 -0.46 -38.93 -15.12
CA THR A 95 -1.43 -38.48 -16.13
C THR A 95 -2.68 -37.87 -15.50
N THR A 96 -2.92 -38.11 -14.20
CA THR A 96 -4.03 -37.54 -13.44
C THR A 96 -3.54 -36.93 -12.13
N ILE A 97 -3.85 -35.65 -11.91
CA ILE A 97 -3.49 -34.92 -10.69
C ILE A 97 -4.72 -34.17 -10.19
N ASN A 98 -5.19 -34.51 -8.99
CA ASN A 98 -6.27 -33.77 -8.34
C ASN A 98 -5.68 -32.91 -7.24
N VAL A 99 -6.17 -31.68 -7.11
CA VAL A 99 -5.63 -30.67 -6.19
C VAL A 99 -6.78 -30.10 -5.37
N SER A 100 -6.61 -30.03 -4.06
CA SER A 100 -7.52 -29.27 -3.20
C SER A 100 -6.83 -27.98 -2.80
N LEU A 101 -7.36 -26.83 -3.22
CA LEU A 101 -6.85 -25.53 -2.83
C LEU A 101 -7.41 -25.15 -1.47
N THR A 102 -6.52 -24.69 -0.60
CA THR A 102 -6.87 -24.14 0.71
C THR A 102 -7.08 -22.63 0.58
N ALA A 103 -8.16 -22.14 1.16
CA ALA A 103 -8.44 -20.70 1.19
C ALA A 103 -7.30 -20.00 1.91
N GLN A 104 -6.84 -18.89 1.32
CA GLN A 104 -5.86 -18.05 1.96
C GLN A 104 -6.63 -17.04 2.80
N ASP A 105 -6.55 -17.18 4.12
CA ASP A 105 -6.97 -16.14 5.04
C ASP A 105 -6.14 -14.89 4.73
N ASN A 106 -6.73 -13.96 3.98
CA ASN A 106 -6.19 -12.63 3.74
C ASN A 106 -6.35 -11.77 5.00
N THR A 107 -5.90 -12.26 6.15
CA THR A 107 -5.42 -11.38 7.20
C THR A 107 -4.19 -10.69 6.62
N LEU A 108 -4.42 -9.55 5.98
CA LEU A 108 -3.39 -8.61 5.58
C LEU A 108 -2.54 -8.35 6.83
N ASP A 109 -1.39 -9.02 6.90
CA ASP A 109 -0.35 -8.75 7.90
C ASP A 109 0.09 -7.31 7.65
N GLN A 110 -0.56 -6.37 8.34
CA GLN A 110 -0.11 -4.99 8.39
C GLN A 110 1.27 -5.03 9.03
N VAL A 111 2.29 -4.83 8.20
CA VAL A 111 3.66 -4.70 8.65
C VAL A 111 3.83 -3.27 9.15
N VAL A 112 4.17 -3.13 10.43
CA VAL A 112 4.62 -1.87 11.00
C VAL A 112 6.15 -1.90 10.97
N VAL A 113 6.77 -0.93 10.29
CA VAL A 113 8.24 -0.84 10.17
C VAL A 113 8.81 -0.15 11.41
N VAL A 114 8.82 -0.83 12.55
CA VAL A 114 9.53 -0.30 13.72
C VAL A 114 11.03 -0.52 13.49
N GLY A 115 11.85 0.50 13.73
CA GLY A 115 13.27 0.55 13.38
C GLY A 115 14.02 -0.78 13.49
N TYR A 116 14.64 -1.17 12.37
CA TYR A 116 15.48 -2.36 12.14
C TYR A 116 14.81 -3.75 12.06
N GLY A 117 13.47 -3.87 11.97
CA GLY A 117 12.84 -5.15 11.61
C GLY A 117 11.33 -5.09 11.36
N ALA A 118 10.83 -5.89 10.41
CA ALA A 118 9.40 -6.05 10.16
C ALA A 118 8.78 -6.99 11.22
N GLN A 119 7.97 -6.45 12.14
CA GLN A 119 7.23 -7.27 13.13
C GLN A 119 5.73 -7.26 12.85
N LYS A 120 5.08 -8.41 13.09
CA LYS A 120 3.62 -8.58 12.96
C LYS A 120 2.89 -7.80 14.05
N ARG A 121 1.75 -7.18 13.72
CA ARG A 121 0.90 -6.42 14.67
C ARG A 121 0.50 -7.19 15.92
N ALA A 122 0.36 -8.51 15.84
CA ALA A 122 -0.01 -9.34 16.98
C ALA A 122 1.02 -9.32 18.12
N THR A 123 2.28 -8.95 17.84
CA THR A 123 3.38 -8.99 18.82
C THR A 123 3.64 -7.63 19.47
N ILE A 124 3.06 -6.53 18.97
CA ILE A 124 3.19 -5.21 19.59
C ILE A 124 1.99 -4.98 20.50
N THR A 125 2.18 -5.27 21.78
CA THR A 125 1.18 -5.08 22.86
C THR A 125 0.93 -3.60 23.21
N GLY A 126 1.61 -2.66 22.54
CA GLY A 126 1.52 -1.23 22.84
C GLY A 126 0.60 -0.44 21.90
N ALA A 127 0.20 0.76 22.34
CA ALA A 127 -0.72 1.66 21.65
C ALA A 127 -0.13 2.25 20.35
N VAL A 128 -0.08 1.44 19.30
CA VAL A 128 0.28 1.86 17.94
C VAL A 128 -0.99 2.21 17.19
N SER A 129 -1.03 3.38 16.55
CA SER A 129 -2.13 3.77 15.68
C SER A 129 -1.61 3.98 14.27
N ASP A 130 -2.16 3.23 13.33
CA ASP A 130 -1.76 3.24 11.92
C ASP A 130 -2.82 3.90 11.05
N ILE A 131 -2.38 4.77 10.14
CA ILE A 131 -3.19 5.34 9.06
C ILE A 131 -2.54 4.97 7.73
N LYS A 132 -3.37 4.50 6.79
CA LYS A 132 -2.98 4.23 5.40
C LYS A 132 -3.20 5.45 4.51
N SER A 133 -2.46 5.52 3.41
CA SER A 133 -2.53 6.58 2.39
C SER A 133 -3.96 6.99 2.01
N ASP A 134 -4.86 6.02 1.80
CA ASP A 134 -6.23 6.28 1.33
C ASP A 134 -7.03 7.15 2.30
N ALA A 135 -6.74 7.04 3.59
CA ALA A 135 -7.38 7.86 4.60
C ALA A 135 -6.80 9.27 4.64
N LEU A 136 -5.50 9.46 4.36
CA LEU A 136 -4.88 10.79 4.24
C LEU A 136 -5.42 11.55 3.03
N MET A 137 -5.50 10.88 1.87
CA MET A 137 -5.93 11.48 0.60
C MET A 137 -7.37 12.00 0.60
N ARG A 138 -8.21 11.54 1.53
CA ARG A 138 -9.60 12.02 1.68
C ARG A 138 -9.69 13.37 2.40
N THR A 139 -8.62 13.83 3.04
CA THR A 139 -8.62 15.12 3.74
C THR A 139 -7.93 16.16 2.86
N PRO A 140 -8.61 17.26 2.50
CA PRO A 140 -7.98 18.39 1.84
C PRO A 140 -7.13 19.15 2.87
N ALA A 141 -5.89 18.72 3.08
CA ALA A 141 -4.93 19.38 3.95
C ALA A 141 -3.68 19.76 3.15
N VAL A 142 -3.16 20.96 3.42
CA VAL A 142 -1.93 21.48 2.82
C VAL A 142 -0.66 20.90 3.46
N THR A 143 -0.77 20.33 4.65
CA THR A 143 0.34 19.68 5.38
C THR A 143 -0.03 18.25 5.77
N THR A 144 0.97 17.39 5.90
CA THR A 144 0.78 16.00 6.38
C THR A 144 0.20 15.94 7.78
N SER A 145 0.64 16.82 8.70
CA SER A 145 0.07 16.88 10.05
C SER A 145 -1.41 17.24 10.01
N GLY A 146 -1.83 18.19 9.16
CA GLY A 146 -3.24 18.55 9.00
C GLY A 146 -4.10 17.40 8.49
N ALA A 147 -3.55 16.50 7.65
CA ALA A 147 -4.29 15.34 7.16
C ALA A 147 -4.59 14.30 8.26
N LEU A 148 -3.82 14.31 9.35
CA LEU A 148 -3.96 13.39 10.48
C LEU A 148 -5.03 13.82 11.50
N VAL A 149 -5.50 15.08 11.42
CA VAL A 149 -6.48 15.64 12.37
C VAL A 149 -7.71 14.73 12.44
N GLY A 150 -8.05 14.29 13.65
CA GLY A 150 -9.26 13.51 13.91
C GLY A 150 -9.23 12.07 13.38
N LYS A 151 -8.13 11.63 12.74
CA LYS A 151 -7.98 10.25 12.26
C LYS A 151 -7.25 9.32 13.24
N ILE A 152 -6.41 9.87 14.11
CA ILE A 152 -5.79 9.13 15.23
C ILE A 152 -6.22 9.73 16.56
N GLN A 153 -6.67 8.87 17.47
CA GLN A 153 -7.02 9.28 18.83
C GLN A 153 -5.79 9.74 19.61
N GLY A 154 -5.93 10.85 20.34
CA GLY A 154 -4.85 11.40 21.17
C GLY A 154 -3.73 12.07 20.37
N VAL A 155 -3.94 12.37 19.08
CA VAL A 155 -3.07 13.25 18.30
C VAL A 155 -3.77 14.59 18.18
N ASN A 156 -3.06 15.64 18.57
CA ASN A 156 -3.50 17.01 18.43
C ASN A 156 -2.58 17.73 17.46
N THR A 157 -3.15 18.52 16.57
CA THR A 157 -2.42 19.29 15.58
C THR A 157 -2.82 20.74 15.74
N ARG A 158 -1.86 21.62 15.99
CA ARG A 158 -2.10 23.04 16.15
C ARG A 158 -1.39 23.78 15.03
N GLN A 159 -2.18 24.39 14.17
CA GLN A 159 -1.70 25.33 13.19
C GLN A 159 -1.72 26.73 13.82
N THR A 160 -0.56 27.35 13.96
CA THR A 160 -0.42 28.69 14.55
C THR A 160 -0.86 29.80 13.60
N ASP A 161 -0.70 29.59 12.29
CA ASP A 161 -1.17 30.50 11.24
C ASP A 161 -1.48 29.76 9.92
N ALA A 162 -2.28 30.39 9.07
CA ALA A 162 -2.74 29.83 7.80
C ALA A 162 -1.86 30.24 6.60
N ARG A 163 -0.57 30.57 6.83
CA ARG A 163 0.31 30.96 5.73
C ARG A 163 0.66 29.74 4.87
N PRO A 164 0.70 29.89 3.53
CA PRO A 164 1.22 28.84 2.66
C PRO A 164 2.64 28.44 3.08
N GLY A 165 2.90 27.14 3.18
CA GLY A 165 4.18 26.61 3.67
C GLY A 165 4.39 26.71 5.19
N GLY A 166 3.40 27.20 5.94
CA GLY A 166 3.44 27.19 7.40
C GLY A 166 3.49 25.77 7.96
N THR A 167 4.37 25.54 8.93
CA THR A 167 4.47 24.22 9.58
C THR A 167 3.33 24.05 10.58
N THR A 168 2.76 22.85 10.63
CA THR A 168 1.74 22.51 11.61
C THR A 168 2.40 21.65 12.68
N GLY A 169 2.30 22.08 13.95
CA GLY A 169 2.83 21.30 15.06
C GLY A 169 1.91 20.12 15.38
N LEU A 170 2.46 18.92 15.42
CA LEU A 170 1.77 17.71 15.87
C LEU A 170 2.23 17.37 17.28
N GLN A 171 1.28 16.97 18.14
CA GLN A 171 1.52 16.56 19.51
C GLN A 171 0.77 15.28 19.82
N ILE A 172 1.41 14.36 20.53
CA ILE A 172 0.79 13.12 21.00
C ILE A 172 0.43 13.33 22.47
N ARG A 173 -0.85 13.20 22.81
CA ARG A 173 -1.42 13.39 24.17
C ARG A 173 -1.03 14.72 24.84
N ASN A 174 -0.76 15.76 24.06
CA ASN A 174 -0.27 17.07 24.52
C ASN A 174 1.06 17.00 25.32
N LEU A 175 1.89 15.98 25.07
CA LEU A 175 3.20 15.80 25.73
C LEU A 175 4.34 16.61 25.09
N GLY A 176 4.05 17.33 24.00
CA GLY A 176 5.03 18.10 23.24
C GLY A 176 5.26 17.55 21.84
N GLU A 177 6.32 18.01 21.18
CA GLU A 177 6.69 17.56 19.83
C GLU A 177 7.24 16.12 19.88
N PRO A 178 6.69 15.20 19.05
CA PRO A 178 7.19 13.84 18.95
C PRO A 178 8.40 13.75 18.02
N LEU A 179 9.09 12.62 18.05
CA LEU A 179 10.13 12.32 17.08
C LEU A 179 9.49 11.89 15.75
N TYR A 180 9.87 12.53 14.65
CA TYR A 180 9.50 12.06 13.31
C TYR A 180 10.56 11.12 12.76
N VAL A 181 10.14 10.01 12.17
CA VAL A 181 11.03 9.03 11.54
C VAL A 181 10.49 8.70 10.17
N ILE A 182 11.19 9.12 9.12
CA ILE A 182 10.79 8.90 7.73
C ILE A 182 11.69 7.81 7.15
N ASP A 183 11.10 6.67 6.78
CA ASP A 183 11.83 5.50 6.25
C ASP A 183 13.00 5.03 7.14
N GLY A 184 12.87 5.18 8.46
CA GLY A 184 13.89 4.82 9.44
C GLY A 184 14.89 5.93 9.76
N VAL A 185 14.83 7.08 9.09
CA VAL A 185 15.69 8.23 9.35
C VAL A 185 14.98 9.25 10.25
N PRO A 186 15.56 9.67 11.38
CA PRO A 186 15.02 10.74 12.20
C PRO A 186 14.96 12.07 11.44
N SER A 187 13.81 12.72 11.49
CA SER A 187 13.50 13.97 10.76
C SER A 187 12.85 14.99 11.68
N ASP A 188 12.77 16.23 11.21
CA ASP A 188 12.07 17.32 11.89
C ASP A 188 10.61 17.46 11.43
N ALA A 189 9.83 18.29 12.14
CA ALA A 189 8.44 18.59 11.77
C ALA A 189 8.33 19.29 10.40
N GLY A 190 9.36 20.01 9.95
CA GLY A 190 9.36 20.69 8.66
C GLY A 190 9.39 19.68 7.50
N GLN A 191 10.33 18.75 7.54
CA GLN A 191 10.47 17.63 6.61
C GLN A 191 9.21 16.76 6.58
N PHE A 192 8.62 16.48 7.75
CA PHE A 192 7.37 15.74 7.82
C PHE A 192 6.20 16.47 7.14
N ASN A 193 6.06 17.78 7.38
CA ASN A 193 5.00 18.58 6.79
C ASN A 193 5.17 18.87 5.29
N ASN A 194 6.43 18.86 4.81
CA ASN A 194 6.76 19.01 3.38
C ASN A 194 6.57 17.72 2.57
N LEU A 195 6.37 16.58 3.23
CA LEU A 195 6.14 15.31 2.56
C LEU A 195 4.78 15.31 1.86
N GLY A 196 4.74 14.93 0.59
CA GLY A 196 3.48 14.78 -0.13
C GLY A 196 2.64 13.64 0.44
N GLN A 197 1.35 13.86 0.69
CA GLN A 197 0.43 12.79 1.12
C GLN A 197 0.37 11.63 0.11
N ASN A 198 0.60 11.94 -1.17
CA ASN A 198 0.68 10.97 -2.26
C ASN A 198 1.87 10.02 -2.14
N ASP A 199 2.96 10.46 -1.51
CA ASP A 199 4.21 9.69 -1.40
C ASP A 199 4.22 8.81 -0.16
N ILE A 200 3.26 9.01 0.74
CA ILE A 200 3.12 8.28 2.00
C ILE A 200 2.34 6.97 1.75
N GLU A 201 2.92 5.84 2.13
CA GLU A 201 2.22 4.55 2.16
C GLU A 201 1.43 4.41 3.46
N SER A 202 2.09 4.68 4.59
CA SER A 202 1.50 4.63 5.92
C SER A 202 2.16 5.57 6.91
N ILE A 203 1.39 5.98 7.91
CA ILE A 203 1.86 6.68 9.09
C ILE A 203 1.49 5.86 10.32
N SER A 204 2.48 5.51 11.11
CA SER A 204 2.35 4.77 12.36
C SER A 204 2.75 5.65 13.52
N ILE A 205 1.89 5.76 14.52
CA ILE A 205 2.13 6.59 15.70
C ILE A 205 2.33 5.70 16.91
N LEU A 206 3.52 5.78 17.50
CA LEU A 206 3.95 5.06 18.71
C LEU A 206 3.80 6.00 19.91
N LYS A 207 2.91 5.67 20.86
CA LYS A 207 2.51 6.60 21.94
C LYS A 207 3.16 6.34 23.30
N ASP A 208 3.57 5.11 23.58
CA ASP A 208 3.99 4.64 24.91
C ASP A 208 5.28 3.81 24.81
N ALA A 209 5.38 2.68 25.53
CA ALA A 209 6.56 1.79 25.53
C ALA A 209 7.03 1.35 24.13
N SER A 210 6.13 1.32 23.13
CA SER A 210 6.48 1.04 21.73
C SER A 210 7.45 2.05 21.13
N ALA A 211 7.49 3.28 21.65
CA ALA A 211 8.37 4.34 21.20
C ALA A 211 9.79 4.22 21.80
N ALA A 212 9.96 3.43 22.87
CA ALA A 212 11.23 3.29 23.60
C ALA A 212 12.40 2.76 22.75
N ILE A 213 12.10 2.08 21.63
CA ILE A 213 13.09 1.60 20.66
C ILE A 213 13.91 2.77 20.07
N TYR A 214 13.34 3.97 20.00
CA TYR A 214 14.01 5.17 19.49
C TYR A 214 14.68 6.01 20.60
N GLY A 215 14.78 5.47 21.82
CA GLY A 215 15.51 6.06 22.94
C GLY A 215 14.86 7.30 23.55
N LEU A 216 15.65 8.15 24.21
CA LEU A 216 15.16 9.31 24.98
C LEU A 216 14.40 10.35 24.13
N ARG A 217 14.70 10.43 22.82
CA ARG A 217 14.01 11.35 21.89
C ARG A 217 12.55 10.96 21.64
N ALA A 218 12.17 9.75 22.01
CA ALA A 218 10.82 9.21 21.87
C ALA A 218 9.94 9.40 23.12
N ALA A 219 10.39 10.19 24.11
CA ALA A 219 9.65 10.43 25.35
C ALA A 219 8.23 10.99 25.10
N ASN A 220 8.06 11.78 24.03
CA ASN A 220 6.78 12.38 23.62
C ASN A 220 6.06 11.55 22.55
N GLY A 221 6.54 10.33 22.27
CA GLY A 221 6.08 9.46 21.19
C GLY A 221 6.86 9.62 19.88
N VAL A 222 6.56 8.74 18.92
CA VAL A 222 7.23 8.68 17.61
C VAL A 222 6.18 8.62 16.50
N VAL A 223 6.35 9.45 15.47
CA VAL A 223 5.60 9.40 14.23
C VAL A 223 6.49 8.76 13.18
N LEU A 224 6.22 7.50 12.87
CA LEU A 224 6.89 6.75 11.83
C LEU A 224 6.13 6.92 10.51
N VAL A 225 6.87 7.27 9.46
CA VAL A 225 6.34 7.40 8.10
C VAL A 225 7.03 6.39 7.21
N THR A 226 6.23 5.63 6.47
CA THR A 226 6.72 4.76 5.40
C THR A 226 6.31 5.37 4.08
N THR A 227 7.28 5.62 3.19
CA THR A 227 6.98 6.12 1.84
C THR A 227 6.69 4.98 0.88
N LYS A 228 5.92 5.27 -0.17
CA LYS A 228 5.60 4.31 -1.22
C LYS A 228 6.86 3.92 -1.98
N LYS A 229 7.13 2.62 -2.06
CA LYS A 229 8.26 2.04 -2.79
C LYS A 229 7.75 1.13 -3.91
N GLY A 230 8.47 1.12 -5.03
CA GLY A 230 8.19 0.19 -6.13
C GLY A 230 8.43 -1.26 -5.70
N ARG A 231 7.58 -2.18 -6.16
CA ARG A 231 7.70 -3.62 -5.88
C ARG A 231 8.09 -4.37 -7.14
N SER A 232 9.00 -5.35 -7.00
CA SER A 232 9.34 -6.24 -8.09
C SER A 232 8.12 -7.05 -8.52
N ASN A 233 8.00 -7.36 -9.82
CA ASN A 233 6.86 -8.09 -10.42
C ASN A 233 5.49 -7.38 -10.35
N GLN A 234 5.45 -6.05 -10.22
CA GLN A 234 4.22 -5.27 -10.42
C GLN A 234 4.32 -4.42 -11.70
N PRO A 235 3.22 -4.30 -12.48
CA PRO A 235 3.21 -3.43 -13.64
C PRO A 235 3.39 -1.98 -13.21
N THR A 236 4.14 -1.19 -13.99
CA THR A 236 4.36 0.23 -13.72
C THR A 236 3.03 0.98 -13.71
N THR A 237 2.63 1.50 -12.56
CA THR A 237 1.44 2.35 -12.41
C THR A 237 1.84 3.81 -12.41
N ILE A 238 1.32 4.58 -13.36
CA ILE A 238 1.52 6.04 -13.42
C ILE A 238 0.20 6.69 -13.00
N ASN A 239 0.24 7.50 -11.95
CA ASN A 239 -0.92 8.27 -11.50
C ASN A 239 -0.62 9.76 -11.68
N VAL A 240 -1.49 10.45 -12.42
CA VAL A 240 -1.41 11.90 -12.63
C VAL A 240 -2.61 12.53 -11.94
N SER A 241 -2.33 13.39 -10.96
CA SER A 241 -3.34 14.16 -10.25
C SER A 241 -3.17 15.65 -10.56
N SER A 242 -4.27 16.33 -10.85
CA SER A 242 -4.33 17.76 -11.08
C SER A 242 -5.50 18.32 -10.30
N TYR A 243 -5.29 19.45 -9.62
CA TYR A 243 -6.32 20.12 -8.84
C TYR A 243 -6.18 21.64 -8.97
N TYR A 244 -7.30 22.35 -8.81
CA TYR A 244 -7.37 23.80 -8.78
C TYR A 244 -8.25 24.22 -7.60
N GLY A 245 -7.84 25.24 -6.86
CA GLY A 245 -8.56 25.72 -5.68
C GLY A 245 -8.40 27.23 -5.49
N LEU A 246 -9.48 27.88 -5.06
CA LEU A 246 -9.50 29.28 -4.65
C LEU A 246 -9.60 29.35 -3.13
N GLN A 247 -8.78 30.18 -2.49
CA GLN A 247 -8.76 30.36 -1.04
C GLN A 247 -9.40 31.71 -0.68
N ASN A 248 -10.35 31.69 0.25
CA ASN A 248 -11.01 32.87 0.81
C ASN A 248 -10.99 32.84 2.34
N PHE A 249 -11.04 34.02 2.98
CA PHE A 249 -11.10 34.11 4.43
C PHE A 249 -12.41 33.51 4.97
N THR A 250 -12.31 32.54 5.88
CA THR A 250 -13.49 31.88 6.48
C THR A 250 -14.26 32.81 7.44
N ARG A 251 -13.55 33.70 8.13
CA ARG A 251 -14.14 34.78 8.94
C ARG A 251 -13.28 36.03 8.82
N MET A 252 -13.91 37.14 8.49
CA MET A 252 -13.34 38.47 8.70
C MET A 252 -13.88 39.04 10.01
N PRO A 253 -13.04 39.70 10.82
CA PRO A 253 -13.55 40.56 11.89
C PRO A 253 -14.53 41.55 11.28
N LYS A 254 -15.73 41.65 11.84
CA LYS A 254 -16.69 42.68 11.43
C LYS A 254 -16.24 43.99 12.07
N PRO A 255 -15.78 44.99 11.32
CA PRO A 255 -15.54 46.31 11.92
C PRO A 255 -16.87 46.86 12.44
N ALA A 256 -16.80 47.63 13.53
CA ALA A 256 -17.96 48.37 14.02
C ALA A 256 -18.46 49.33 12.94
N ASN A 257 -19.78 49.43 12.77
CA ASN A 257 -20.34 50.50 11.96
C ASN A 257 -20.08 51.85 12.64
N ALA A 258 -20.16 52.97 11.91
CA ALA A 258 -19.94 54.31 12.46
C ALA A 258 -20.86 54.59 13.68
N GLY A 259 -22.11 54.13 13.64
CA GLY A 259 -23.05 54.23 14.77
C GLY A 259 -22.59 53.43 15.99
N ASP A 260 -22.25 52.15 15.80
CA ASP A 260 -21.74 51.27 16.87
C ASP A 260 -20.45 51.82 17.50
N TYR A 261 -19.59 52.44 16.68
CA TYR A 261 -18.36 53.06 17.13
C TYR A 261 -18.62 54.29 18.01
N VAL A 262 -19.51 55.18 17.59
CA VAL A 262 -19.90 56.37 18.38
C VAL A 262 -20.62 55.94 19.66
N GLN A 263 -21.46 54.90 19.60
CA GLN A 263 -22.11 54.34 20.78
C GLN A 263 -21.09 53.82 21.79
N ALA A 264 -20.15 52.98 21.34
CA ALA A 264 -19.11 52.43 22.19
C ALA A 264 -18.22 53.53 22.80
N LEU A 265 -17.96 54.61 22.06
CA LEU A 265 -17.20 55.76 22.56
C LEU A 265 -17.96 56.54 23.63
N ALA A 266 -19.27 56.75 23.44
CA ALA A 266 -20.13 57.38 24.44
C ALA A 266 -20.27 56.52 25.71
N GLU A 267 -20.41 55.19 25.56
CA GLU A 267 -20.40 54.23 26.68
C GLU A 267 -19.04 54.24 27.42
N SER A 268 -17.93 54.31 26.69
CA SER A 268 -16.58 54.42 27.25
C SER A 268 -16.40 55.71 28.07
N ASP A 269 -16.86 56.85 27.56
CA ASP A 269 -16.81 58.14 28.28
C ASP A 269 -17.64 58.08 29.58
N GLN A 270 -18.83 57.46 29.54
CA GLN A 270 -19.65 57.24 30.74
C GLN A 270 -18.94 56.36 31.77
N ASN A 271 -18.33 55.25 31.34
CA ASN A 271 -17.58 54.36 32.23
C ASN A 271 -16.34 55.02 32.86
N LEU A 272 -15.71 55.96 32.15
CA LEU A 272 -14.54 56.71 32.61
C LEU A 272 -14.90 58.01 33.36
N ASN A 273 -16.19 58.25 33.65
CA ASN A 273 -16.69 59.50 34.25
C ASN A 273 -16.26 60.77 33.51
N ARG A 274 -16.19 60.71 32.17
CA ARG A 274 -15.89 61.86 31.30
C ARG A 274 -17.18 62.40 30.70
N THR A 275 -17.21 63.70 30.44
CA THR A 275 -18.35 64.33 29.77
C THR A 275 -18.34 63.93 28.30
N SER A 276 -19.32 63.11 27.88
CA SER A 276 -19.44 62.73 26.48
C SER A 276 -20.06 63.86 25.65
N ILE A 277 -19.49 64.11 24.48
CA ILE A 277 -20.03 65.01 23.44
C ILE A 277 -21.25 64.42 22.71
N TRP A 278 -21.52 63.12 22.91
CA TRP A 278 -22.56 62.38 22.21
C TRP A 278 -23.76 62.12 23.11
N THR A 279 -24.84 62.88 22.92
CA THR A 279 -26.11 62.71 23.66
C THR A 279 -26.90 61.53 23.09
N ARG A 280 -27.71 60.85 23.92
CA ARG A 280 -28.56 59.69 23.51
C ARG A 280 -29.47 60.01 22.31
N GLU A 281 -29.83 61.28 22.13
CA GLU A 281 -30.67 61.77 21.03
C GLU A 281 -29.92 61.91 19.69
N LEU A 282 -28.61 62.19 19.72
CA LEU A 282 -27.74 62.21 18.53
C LEU A 282 -27.34 60.80 18.07
N LEU A 283 -27.37 59.84 18.99
CA LEU A 283 -27.02 58.44 18.77
C LEU A 283 -28.16 57.63 18.11
N ASN A 284 -29.40 58.12 18.19
CA ASN A 284 -30.59 57.48 17.63
C ASN A 284 -31.05 58.08 16.28
N LYS A 285 -30.27 59.00 15.70
CA LYS A 285 -30.49 59.59 14.36
C LYS A 285 -29.57 58.93 13.33
#